data_AF-A0A8D8Z7U1-F1
#
_entry.id   AF-A0A8D8Z7U1-F1
#
_cell.length_a   1.000
_cell.length_b   1.000
_cell.length_c   1.000
_cell.angle_alpha   90.00
_cell.angle_beta   90.00
_cell.angle_gamma   90.00
#
_symmetry.space_group_name_H-M   'P 1'
#
loop_
_entity.id
_entity.type
_entity.pdbx_description
1 polymer ?
#
loop_
_entity_poly.entity_id
_entity_poly.type
_entity_poly.pdbx_seq_one_letter_code
_entity_poly.pdbx_strand_id
1 'polypeptide(L)'
;MYNGYRYIVIFVCFLLRYAIETYGYTSEENIKPIKTTQKRIIKSTIYPFTSKRDRKEKMTEYQILSFPNLYKFIVITKHYLDTTYRNIQLNIYNTRNTYYITPTIRNNYGKSMLAFQVPDLLNRLPNELKNIENKNKIKTEIKKHFLEENQI
;
A
#
# COMPACT_ATOMS: atom_id res chain seq x y z
N MET A 1 -19.51 -18.27 14.13
CA MET A 1 -18.69 -19.04 13.17
C MET A 1 -17.73 -18.17 12.32
N TYR A 2 -17.32 -16.99 12.79
CA TYR A 2 -16.52 -16.02 12.00
C TYR A 2 -15.04 -15.89 12.45
N ASN A 3 -14.66 -16.45 13.61
CA ASN A 3 -13.33 -16.27 14.16
C ASN A 3 -12.24 -17.04 13.39
N GLY A 4 -12.53 -18.24 12.86
CA GLY A 4 -11.55 -19.04 12.11
C GLY A 4 -11.04 -18.35 10.84
N TYR A 5 -11.94 -17.76 10.05
CA TYR A 5 -11.58 -17.02 8.84
C TYR A 5 -10.73 -15.79 9.13
N ARG A 6 -10.94 -15.15 10.29
CA ARG A 6 -10.16 -13.98 10.70
C ARG A 6 -8.68 -14.33 10.93
N TYR A 7 -8.38 -15.45 11.56
CA TYR A 7 -6.98 -15.90 11.75
C TYR A 7 -6.31 -16.29 10.43
N ILE A 8 -7.04 -16.97 9.54
CA ILE A 8 -6.53 -17.32 8.21
C ILE A 8 -6.19 -16.05 7.42
N VAL A 9 -7.08 -15.05 7.43
CA VAL A 9 -6.83 -13.77 6.77
C VAL A 9 -5.61 -13.06 7.36
N ILE A 10 -5.48 -13.01 8.70
CA ILE A 10 -4.32 -12.38 9.36
C ILE A 10 -3.01 -13.07 8.98
N PHE A 11 -2.96 -14.40 9.05
CA PHE A 11 -1.78 -15.17 8.70
C PHE A 11 -1.36 -14.98 7.23
N VAL A 12 -2.34 -15.00 6.33
CA VAL A 12 -2.10 -14.81 4.91
C VAL A 12 -1.66 -13.37 4.59
N CYS A 13 -2.23 -12.36 5.27
CA CYS A 13 -1.77 -10.98 5.15
C CYS A 13 -0.30 -10.83 5.59
N PHE A 14 0.13 -11.57 6.60
CA PHE A 14 1.54 -11.58 7.04
C PHE A 14 2.48 -12.18 5.97
N LEU A 15 2.11 -13.32 5.38
CA LEU A 15 2.90 -13.94 4.30
C LEU A 15 2.96 -13.06 3.04
N LEU A 16 1.82 -12.48 2.64
CA LEU A 16 1.78 -11.56 1.50
C LEU A 16 2.60 -10.30 1.75
N ARG A 17 2.59 -9.80 3.00
CA ARG A 17 3.42 -8.68 3.38
C ARG A 17 4.91 -9.01 3.22
N TYR A 18 5.35 -10.14 3.74
CA TYR A 18 6.73 -10.59 3.59
C TYR A 18 7.11 -10.71 2.10
N ALA A 19 6.27 -11.37 1.30
CA ALA A 19 6.51 -11.52 -0.14
C ALA A 19 6.63 -10.16 -0.86
N ILE A 20 5.80 -9.18 -0.51
CA ILE A 20 5.87 -7.82 -1.06
C ILE A 20 7.13 -7.10 -0.56
N GLU A 21 7.53 -7.26 0.70
CA GLU A 21 8.75 -6.61 1.20
C GLU A 21 10.02 -7.15 0.54
N THR A 22 10.04 -8.44 0.19
CA THR A 22 11.19 -9.08 -0.47
C THR A 22 11.20 -8.87 -1.98
N TYR A 23 10.05 -9.01 -2.66
CA TYR A 23 9.95 -9.02 -4.12
C TYR A 23 9.23 -7.80 -4.71
N GLY A 24 8.76 -6.88 -3.88
CA GLY A 24 7.95 -5.74 -4.31
C GLY A 24 8.66 -4.78 -5.26
N TYR A 25 9.98 -4.71 -5.18
CA TYR A 25 10.82 -3.82 -6.01
C TYR A 25 11.30 -4.48 -7.32
N THR A 26 10.84 -5.69 -7.59
CA THR A 26 11.25 -6.47 -8.76
C THR A 26 10.33 -6.20 -9.96
N SER A 27 10.60 -6.84 -11.10
CA SER A 27 9.78 -6.70 -12.31
C SER A 27 8.32 -7.10 -12.09
N GLU A 28 7.41 -6.56 -12.91
CA GLU A 28 5.98 -6.89 -12.84
C GLU A 28 5.71 -8.39 -13.01
N GLU A 29 6.58 -9.09 -13.73
CA GLU A 29 6.52 -10.54 -13.93
C GLU A 29 6.66 -11.32 -12.62
N ASN A 30 7.59 -10.90 -11.75
CA ASN A 30 7.81 -11.51 -10.43
C ASN A 30 6.69 -11.19 -9.44
N ILE A 31 6.02 -10.06 -9.64
CA ILE A 31 4.88 -9.62 -8.81
C ILE A 31 3.59 -10.38 -9.16
N LYS A 32 3.44 -10.80 -10.43
CA LYS A 32 2.24 -11.47 -10.95
C LYS A 32 1.87 -12.76 -10.18
N PRO A 33 2.80 -13.65 -9.78
CA PRO A 33 2.52 -14.77 -8.88
C PRO A 33 1.90 -14.33 -7.55
N ILE A 34 2.47 -13.32 -6.89
CA ILE A 34 2.00 -12.82 -5.58
C ILE A 34 0.57 -12.27 -5.70
N LYS A 35 0.32 -11.47 -6.73
CA LYS A 35 -1.02 -10.93 -7.05
C LYS A 35 -2.03 -12.05 -7.32
N THR A 36 -1.61 -13.12 -8.00
CA THR A 36 -2.47 -14.27 -8.31
C THR A 36 -2.78 -15.06 -7.05
N THR A 37 -1.80 -15.27 -6.18
CA THR A 37 -1.96 -15.92 -4.87
C THR A 37 -2.95 -15.14 -4.01
N GLN A 38 -2.79 -13.82 -3.86
CA GLN A 38 -3.75 -13.00 -3.11
C GLN A 38 -5.17 -13.14 -3.69
N LYS A 39 -5.34 -13.08 -5.02
CA LYS A 39 -6.66 -13.27 -5.64
C LYS A 39 -7.28 -14.63 -5.33
N ARG A 40 -6.47 -15.70 -5.31
CA ARG A 40 -6.93 -17.06 -4.98
C ARG A 40 -7.39 -17.14 -3.53
N ILE A 41 -6.63 -16.57 -2.60
CA ILE A 41 -6.99 -16.49 -1.17
C ILE A 41 -8.30 -15.72 -1.01
N ILE A 42 -8.39 -14.52 -1.59
CA ILE A 42 -9.62 -13.71 -1.53
C ILE A 42 -10.79 -14.53 -2.06
N LYS A 43 -10.63 -15.22 -3.19
CA LYS A 43 -11.66 -16.08 -3.77
C LYS A 43 -12.06 -17.23 -2.83
N SER A 44 -11.13 -17.87 -2.14
CA SER A 44 -11.44 -18.96 -1.21
C SER A 44 -12.11 -18.48 0.07
N THR A 45 -11.71 -17.31 0.58
CA THR A 45 -12.24 -16.75 1.83
C THR A 45 -13.60 -16.06 1.61
N ILE A 46 -13.80 -15.46 0.45
CA ILE A 46 -14.97 -14.67 0.06
C ILE A 46 -15.85 -15.50 -0.92
N TYR A 47 -15.87 -16.83 -0.81
CA TYR A 47 -16.84 -17.65 -1.54
C TYR A 47 -18.16 -17.68 -0.75
N PRO A 48 -19.38 -17.64 -1.37
CA PRO A 48 -19.73 -17.83 -2.77
C PRO A 48 -20.14 -16.54 -3.51
N PHE A 49 -19.44 -15.42 -3.34
CA PHE A 49 -19.86 -14.17 -3.98
C PHE A 49 -19.48 -14.13 -5.47
N THR A 50 -20.50 -14.10 -6.33
CA THR A 50 -20.38 -14.22 -7.80
C THR A 50 -20.08 -12.89 -8.48
N SER A 51 -20.57 -11.76 -7.94
CA SER A 51 -20.40 -10.45 -8.58
C SER A 51 -19.10 -9.74 -8.15
N LYS A 52 -18.60 -8.84 -9.01
CA LYS A 52 -17.43 -8.00 -8.69
C LYS A 52 -17.74 -7.00 -7.57
N ARG A 53 -18.99 -6.54 -7.48
CA ARG A 53 -19.46 -5.56 -6.50
C ARG A 53 -19.46 -6.17 -5.08
N ASP A 54 -20.08 -7.33 -4.93
CA ASP A 54 -20.14 -8.05 -3.66
C ASP A 54 -18.73 -8.36 -3.14
N ARG A 55 -17.79 -8.67 -4.04
CA ARG A 55 -16.39 -8.88 -3.67
C ARG A 55 -15.73 -7.63 -3.11
N LYS A 56 -15.93 -6.45 -3.72
CA LYS A 56 -15.40 -5.19 -3.20
C LYS A 56 -15.99 -4.87 -1.83
N GLU A 57 -17.31 -5.00 -1.68
CA GLU A 57 -18.02 -4.75 -0.42
C GLU A 57 -17.51 -5.68 0.70
N LYS A 58 -17.39 -6.98 0.42
CA LYS A 58 -16.84 -7.96 1.38
C LYS A 58 -15.37 -7.75 1.69
N MET A 59 -14.56 -7.33 0.72
CA MET A 59 -13.16 -6.97 0.98
C MET A 59 -13.08 -5.81 1.98
N THR A 60 -13.95 -4.81 1.86
CA THR A 60 -14.04 -3.71 2.83
C THR A 60 -14.51 -4.22 4.20
N GLU A 61 -15.55 -5.06 4.25
CA GLU A 61 -16.08 -5.65 5.50
C GLU A 61 -15.00 -6.43 6.26
N TYR A 62 -14.21 -7.24 5.56
CA TYR A 62 -13.10 -8.00 6.14
C TYR A 62 -11.81 -7.19 6.31
N GLN A 63 -11.83 -5.89 5.97
CA GLN A 63 -10.67 -5.00 6.00
C GLN A 63 -9.46 -5.50 5.17
N ILE A 64 -9.74 -6.14 4.04
CA ILE A 64 -8.76 -6.68 3.08
C ILE A 64 -8.47 -5.62 2.02
N LEU A 65 -7.20 -5.21 1.92
CA LEU A 65 -6.74 -4.29 0.89
C LEU A 65 -6.59 -4.99 -0.47
N SER A 66 -6.91 -4.26 -1.55
CA SER A 66 -6.54 -4.69 -2.91
C SER A 66 -5.01 -4.78 -3.06
N PHE A 67 -4.52 -5.59 -4.00
CA PHE A 67 -3.06 -5.76 -4.20
C PHE A 67 -2.30 -4.41 -4.36
N PRO A 68 -2.74 -3.48 -5.22
CA PRO A 68 -2.04 -2.21 -5.39
C PRO A 68 -2.01 -1.39 -4.10
N ASN A 69 -3.11 -1.37 -3.35
CA ASN A 69 -3.22 -0.61 -2.11
C ASN A 69 -2.45 -1.28 -0.96
N LEU A 70 -2.40 -2.61 -0.92
CA LEU A 70 -1.57 -3.37 0.01
C LEU A 70 -0.08 -3.09 -0.24
N TYR A 71 0.34 -3.04 -1.51
CA TYR A 71 1.69 -2.67 -1.89
C TYR A 71 2.06 -1.27 -1.38
N LYS A 72 1.26 -0.26 -1.72
CA LYS A 72 1.45 1.13 -1.27
C LYS A 72 1.51 1.21 0.26
N PHE A 73 0.56 0.56 0.94
CA PHE A 73 0.49 0.50 2.39
C PHE A 73 1.79 -0.04 3.01
N ILE A 74 2.34 -1.12 2.47
CA ILE A 74 3.58 -1.73 2.98
C ILE A 74 4.77 -0.79 2.75
N VAL A 75 4.93 -0.26 1.54
CA VAL A 75 6.04 0.64 1.21
C VAL A 75 5.99 1.90 2.08
N ILE A 76 4.82 2.51 2.21
CA ILE A 76 4.65 3.69 3.05
C ILE A 76 4.90 3.34 4.52
N THR A 77 4.27 2.32 5.10
CA THR A 77 4.44 2.04 6.53
C THR A 77 5.84 1.60 6.93
N LYS A 78 6.63 1.10 5.97
CA LYS A 78 8.05 0.75 6.15
C LYS A 78 8.96 1.97 6.09
N HIS A 79 8.72 2.89 5.15
CA HIS A 79 9.62 4.02 4.83
C HIS A 79 9.08 5.39 5.23
N TYR A 80 7.87 5.47 5.76
CA TYR A 80 7.44 6.60 6.57
C TYR A 80 8.36 6.64 7.80
N LEU A 81 8.73 7.75 8.41
CA LEU A 81 9.80 7.81 9.45
C LEU A 81 11.22 7.53 8.95
N ASP A 82 11.45 6.78 7.88
CA ASP A 82 12.78 6.68 7.28
C ASP A 82 13.12 7.98 6.54
N THR A 83 14.20 8.65 6.96
CA THR A 83 14.66 9.91 6.37
C THR A 83 15.50 9.71 5.11
N THR A 84 15.97 8.49 4.84
CA THR A 84 16.88 8.16 3.72
C THR A 84 16.35 8.62 2.37
N TYR A 85 15.03 8.55 2.17
CA TYR A 85 14.36 8.88 0.90
C TYR A 85 13.53 10.17 0.98
N ARG A 86 13.66 10.96 2.05
CA ARG A 86 12.84 12.15 2.35
C ARG A 86 13.62 13.44 2.15
N ASN A 87 14.19 13.62 0.96
CA ASN A 87 14.79 14.89 0.61
C ASN A 87 13.69 15.91 0.36
N ILE A 88 13.59 16.93 1.21
CA ILE A 88 12.56 17.97 1.09
C ILE A 88 13.04 19.03 0.11
N GLN A 89 12.19 19.40 -0.84
CA GLN A 89 12.44 20.60 -1.64
C GLN A 89 12.08 21.83 -0.80
N LEU A 90 13.11 22.52 -0.29
CA LEU A 90 12.93 23.80 0.38
C LEU A 90 12.53 24.84 -0.67
N ASN A 91 11.26 25.25 -0.64
CA ASN A 91 10.80 26.38 -1.45
C ASN A 91 11.23 27.67 -0.75
N ILE A 92 11.90 28.56 -1.48
CA ILE A 92 12.33 29.88 -0.99
C ILE A 92 11.12 30.77 -0.64
N TYR A 93 9.95 30.47 -1.21
CA TYR A 93 8.71 31.19 -0.99
C TYR A 93 7.70 30.29 -0.26
N ASN A 94 7.19 30.76 0.89
CA ASN A 94 6.25 30.07 1.79
C ASN A 94 4.85 29.80 1.22
N THR A 95 4.64 30.00 -0.09
CA THR A 95 3.31 29.91 -0.72
C THR A 95 2.98 28.53 -1.29
N ARG A 96 3.92 27.57 -1.29
CA ARG A 96 3.72 26.23 -1.86
C ARG A 96 3.88 25.13 -0.80
N ASN A 97 2.99 24.13 -0.87
CA ASN A 97 3.11 22.89 -0.09
C ASN A 97 4.52 22.29 -0.25
N THR A 98 5.07 21.78 0.85
CA THR A 98 6.34 21.07 0.86
C THR A 98 6.16 19.70 0.20
N TYR A 99 7.02 19.40 -0.78
CA TYR A 99 7.03 18.11 -1.47
C TYR A 99 8.40 17.46 -1.30
N TYR A 100 8.40 16.12 -1.26
CA TYR A 100 9.62 15.34 -1.34
C TYR A 100 10.14 15.34 -2.77
N ILE A 101 11.45 15.51 -2.92
CA ILE A 101 12.13 15.48 -4.21
C ILE A 101 12.00 14.07 -4.77
N THR A 102 11.32 13.95 -5.91
CA THR A 102 11.21 12.71 -6.66
C THR A 102 12.21 12.76 -7.82
N PRO A 103 13.15 11.81 -7.95
CA PRO A 103 14.13 11.83 -9.03
C PRO A 103 13.46 11.73 -10.40
N THR A 104 14.02 12.40 -11.41
CA THR A 104 13.55 12.29 -12.79
C THR A 104 14.08 11.01 -13.42
N ILE A 105 13.19 10.09 -13.75
CA ILE A 105 13.56 8.77 -14.28
C ILE A 105 13.00 8.60 -15.67
N ARG A 106 13.89 8.33 -16.63
CA ARG A 106 13.54 8.11 -18.04
C ARG A 106 13.04 6.68 -18.33
N ASN A 107 13.52 5.68 -17.57
CA ASN A 107 13.20 4.28 -17.81
C ASN A 107 12.20 3.71 -16.77
N ASN A 108 11.48 2.66 -17.14
CA ASN A 108 10.54 2.01 -16.22
C ASN A 108 11.24 1.28 -15.06
N TYR A 109 12.50 0.88 -15.26
CA TYR A 109 13.30 0.24 -14.23
C TYR A 109 13.53 1.16 -13.02
N GLY A 110 13.93 2.41 -13.24
CA GLY A 110 14.15 3.33 -12.13
C GLY A 110 12.87 3.68 -11.37
N LYS A 111 11.69 3.62 -12.01
CA LYS A 111 10.39 3.79 -11.33
C LYS A 111 10.10 2.67 -10.32
N SER A 112 10.81 1.55 -10.42
CA SER A 112 10.71 0.43 -9.47
C SER A 112 11.64 0.61 -8.26
N MET A 113 12.58 1.56 -8.31
CA MET A 113 13.50 1.84 -7.21
C MET A 113 12.82 2.58 -6.08
N LEU A 114 13.24 2.26 -4.84
CA LEU A 114 12.77 2.92 -3.63
C LEU A 114 12.98 4.44 -3.63
N ALA A 115 14.12 4.89 -4.15
CA ALA A 115 14.45 6.31 -4.27
C ALA A 115 13.43 7.11 -5.10
N PHE A 116 12.69 6.45 -5.99
CA PHE A 116 11.58 7.05 -6.72
C PHE A 116 10.24 6.80 -6.03
N GLN A 117 9.96 5.54 -5.70
CA GLN A 117 8.64 5.14 -5.22
C GLN A 117 8.28 5.74 -3.87
N VAL A 118 9.22 5.82 -2.93
CA VAL A 118 8.95 6.34 -1.60
C VAL A 118 8.52 7.82 -1.65
N PRO A 119 9.31 8.75 -2.23
CA PRO A 119 8.89 10.15 -2.31
C PRO A 119 7.63 10.33 -3.17
N ASP A 120 7.47 9.61 -4.29
CA ASP A 120 6.27 9.67 -5.12
C ASP A 120 5.01 9.25 -4.33
N LEU A 121 5.07 8.13 -3.60
CA LEU A 121 3.94 7.64 -2.80
C LEU A 121 3.64 8.57 -1.63
N LEU A 122 4.65 9.09 -0.93
CA LEU A 122 4.45 10.02 0.18
C LEU A 122 3.86 11.34 -0.30
N ASN A 123 4.28 11.85 -1.47
CA ASN A 123 3.74 13.07 -2.05
C ASN A 123 2.26 12.97 -2.41
N ARG A 124 1.80 11.79 -2.85
CA ARG A 124 0.40 11.51 -3.20
C ARG A 124 -0.53 11.39 -1.99
N LEU A 125 0.01 11.27 -0.78
CA LEU A 125 -0.82 11.22 0.43
C LEU A 125 -1.49 12.58 0.70
N PRO A 126 -2.72 12.58 1.24
CA PRO A 126 -3.34 13.80 1.75
C PRO A 126 -2.52 14.38 2.91
N ASN A 127 -2.52 15.72 3.03
CA ASN A 127 -1.72 16.44 4.02
C ASN A 127 -2.04 16.03 5.46
N GLU A 128 -3.28 15.63 5.73
CA GLU A 128 -3.72 15.10 7.02
C GLU A 128 -2.91 13.87 7.46
N LEU A 129 -2.56 13.00 6.52
CA LEU A 129 -1.79 11.78 6.78
C LEU A 129 -0.28 12.02 6.82
N LYS A 130 0.21 13.12 6.25
CA LYS A 130 1.65 13.49 6.22
C LYS A 130 2.16 14.03 7.56
N ASN A 131 1.28 14.60 8.37
CA ASN A 131 1.63 15.27 9.62
C ASN A 131 1.55 14.34 10.85
N ILE A 132 1.26 13.05 10.65
CA ILE A 132 1.19 12.11 11.77
C ILE A 132 2.61 11.67 12.13
N GLU A 133 3.00 11.78 13.39
CA GLU A 133 4.32 11.36 13.86
C GLU A 133 4.31 9.93 14.45
N ASN A 134 3.18 9.51 15.02
CA ASN A 134 3.07 8.21 15.67
C ASN A 134 2.92 7.07 14.66
N LYS A 135 3.90 6.16 14.62
CA LYS A 135 3.95 4.97 13.73
C LYS A 135 2.69 4.12 13.75
N ASN A 136 2.10 3.90 14.93
CA ASN A 136 0.91 3.08 15.07
C ASN A 136 -0.32 3.80 14.54
N LYS A 137 -0.43 5.11 14.80
CA LYS A 137 -1.51 5.94 14.28
C LYS A 137 -1.45 6.03 12.75
N ILE A 138 -0.27 6.22 12.18
CA ILE A 138 -0.03 6.19 10.72
C ILE A 138 -0.54 4.89 10.10
N LYS A 139 -0.14 3.73 10.65
CA LYS A 139 -0.58 2.44 10.12
C LYS A 139 -2.09 2.31 10.09
N THR A 140 -2.78 2.76 11.13
CA THR A 140 -4.24 2.68 11.21
C THR A 140 -4.90 3.61 10.20
N GLU A 141 -4.51 4.88 10.17
CA GLU A 141 -5.13 5.89 9.29
C GLU A 141 -4.85 5.61 7.81
N ILE A 142 -3.62 5.21 7.46
CA ILE A 142 -3.28 4.85 6.08
C ILE A 142 -4.05 3.60 5.64
N LYS A 143 -4.21 2.59 6.52
CA LYS A 143 -5.01 1.41 6.20
C LYS A 143 -6.47 1.82 5.93
N LYS A 144 -7.03 2.71 6.74
CA LYS A 144 -8.40 3.21 6.57
C LYS A 144 -8.56 3.95 5.24
N HIS A 145 -7.66 4.88 4.93
CA HIS A 145 -7.65 5.62 3.67
C HIS A 145 -7.64 4.68 2.44
N PHE A 146 -6.78 3.66 2.45
CA PHE A 146 -6.71 2.70 1.34
C PHE A 146 -7.86 1.70 1.29
N LEU A 147 -8.62 1.53 2.38
CA LEU A 147 -9.87 0.76 2.36
C LEU A 147 -11.00 1.55 1.69
N GLU A 148 -11.08 2.85 1.96
CA GLU A 148 -12.03 3.76 1.31
C GLU A 148 -11.77 3.87 -0.20
N GLU A 149 -10.50 3.94 -0.62
CA GLU A 149 -10.12 3.91 -2.05
C GLU A 149 -10.55 2.62 -2.77
N ASN A 150 -10.73 1.48 -2.07
CA ASN A 150 -11.18 0.24 -2.73
C ASN A 150 -12.65 0.29 -3.17
N GLN A 151 -13.44 1.24 -2.65
CA GLN A 151 -14.87 1.39 -2.95
C GLN A 151 -15.11 2.09 -4.29
N ILE A 152 -14.19 2.97 -4.69
CA ILE A 152 -14.16 3.63 -6.00
C ILE A 152 -13.76 2.59 -7.08
#